data_AF-A0A7S3I5N6-F1
#
_entry.id   AF-A0A7S3I5N6-F1
#
_cell.length_a   1.000
_cell.length_b   1.000
_cell.length_c   1.000
_cell.angle_alpha   90.00
_cell.angle_beta   90.00
_cell.angle_gamma   90.00
#
_symmetry.space_group_name_H-M   'P 1'
#
loop_
_entity.id
_entity.type
_entity.pdbx_description
1 polymer ?
#
loop_
_entity_poly.entity_id
_entity_poly.type
_entity_poly.pdbx_seq_one_letter_code
_entity_poly.pdbx_strand_id
1 'polypeptide(L)'
;ASSLTIFQVITLEGWSGLMYNYQDTVSYTTSSIFFVILIILGAFTTLNLVLAAIMHTYLEQEGKEKNTVDRDIQKKKKDLALKKMLGPTTSEINHNTSSLLAPNNNDINSTDPSKFE
;
A
#
# COMPACT_ATOMS: atom_id res chain seq x y z
N ALA A 1 -17.34 41.65 4.33
CA ALA A 1 -16.15 42.49 4.10
C ALA A 1 -14.98 42.04 4.99
N SER A 2 -15.13 42.01 6.32
CA SER A 2 -14.02 41.77 7.25
C SER A 2 -13.36 40.37 7.16
N SER A 3 -14.11 39.31 6.87
CA SER A 3 -13.55 37.95 6.71
C SER A 3 -12.64 37.81 5.49
N LEU A 4 -12.98 38.47 4.38
CA LEU A 4 -12.14 38.53 3.18
C LEU A 4 -10.84 39.26 3.44
N THR A 5 -10.88 40.37 4.19
CA THR A 5 -9.68 41.11 4.58
C THR A 5 -8.75 40.25 5.45
N ILE A 6 -9.30 39.50 6.41
CA ILE A 6 -8.51 38.58 7.23
C ILE A 6 -7.87 37.49 6.36
N PHE A 7 -8.64 36.91 5.43
CA PHE A 7 -8.11 35.93 4.48
C PHE A 7 -6.97 36.51 3.64
N GLN A 8 -7.16 37.70 3.07
CA GLN A 8 -6.14 38.41 2.29
C GLN A 8 -4.85 38.63 3.10
N VAL A 9 -4.96 39.07 4.36
CA VAL A 9 -3.80 39.25 5.25
C VAL A 9 -3.11 37.91 5.55
N ILE A 10 -3.85 36.82 5.78
CA ILE A 10 -3.29 35.49 6.02
C ILE A 10 -2.56 34.96 4.78
N THR A 11 -3.04 35.27 3.57
CA THR A 11 -2.37 34.91 2.32
C THR A 11 -1.14 35.76 2.01
N LEU A 12 -0.83 36.77 2.83
CA LEU A 12 0.27 37.71 2.64
C LEU A 12 0.20 38.49 1.32
N GLU A 13 -1.01 38.69 0.79
CA GLU A 13 -1.27 39.48 -0.41
C GLU A 13 -1.89 40.82 0.02
N GLY A 14 -1.39 41.95 -0.48
CA GLY A 14 -1.95 43.28 -0.18
C GLY A 14 -1.98 43.71 1.31
N TRP A 15 -1.39 42.94 2.23
CA TRP A 15 -1.51 43.14 3.68
C TRP A 15 -0.82 44.41 4.17
N SER A 16 0.31 44.79 3.58
CA SER A 16 1.07 45.97 3.97
C SER A 16 0.32 47.25 3.62
N GLY A 17 -0.36 47.29 2.47
CA GLY A 17 -1.24 48.40 2.09
C GLY A 17 -2.43 48.56 3.06
N LEU A 18 -3.05 47.44 3.44
CA LEU A 18 -4.10 47.43 4.47
C LEU A 18 -3.57 47.95 5.82
N MET A 19 -2.38 47.52 6.23
CA MET A 19 -1.73 47.99 7.45
C MET A 19 -1.49 49.51 7.40
N TYR A 20 -0.93 50.04 6.30
CA TYR A 20 -0.68 51.47 6.15
C TYR A 20 -1.97 52.29 6.23
N ASN A 21 -3.04 51.86 5.55
CA ASN A 21 -4.34 52.52 5.63
C ASN A 21 -4.89 52.56 7.09
N TYR A 22 -4.63 51.51 7.87
CA TYR A 22 -4.99 51.46 9.30
C TYR A 22 -4.06 52.27 10.20
N GLN A 23 -2.78 52.40 9.86
CA GLN A 23 -1.83 53.26 10.57
C GLN A 23 -2.22 54.73 10.44
N ASP A 24 -2.65 55.15 9.25
CA ASP A 24 -3.08 56.53 8.97
C ASP A 24 -4.39 56.90 9.68
N THR A 25 -5.23 55.91 10.01
CA THR A 25 -6.54 56.13 10.63
C THR A 25 -6.52 56.03 12.16
N VAL A 26 -5.77 55.07 12.71
CA VAL A 26 -5.86 54.72 14.15
C VAL A 26 -4.59 55.10 14.91
N SER A 27 -3.49 54.43 14.61
CA SER A 27 -2.18 54.65 15.23
C SER A 27 -1.12 53.79 14.56
N TYR A 28 0.06 54.36 14.34
CA TYR A 28 1.19 53.66 13.73
C TYR A 28 1.59 52.39 14.51
N THR A 29 1.78 52.52 15.83
CA THR A 29 2.32 51.44 16.67
C THR A 29 1.32 50.31 16.87
N THR A 30 0.07 50.66 17.21
CA THR A 30 -0.96 49.65 17.51
C THR A 30 -1.34 48.84 16.28
N SER A 31 -1.51 49.51 15.12
CA SER A 31 -1.83 48.83 13.87
C SER A 31 -0.72 47.89 13.43
N SER A 32 0.55 48.31 13.54
CA SER A 32 1.70 47.45 13.21
C SER A 32 1.72 46.17 14.05
N ILE A 33 1.57 46.30 15.36
CA ILE A 33 1.61 45.15 16.28
C ILE A 33 0.45 44.19 15.98
N PHE A 34 -0.74 44.72 15.74
CA PHE A 34 -1.91 43.91 15.40
C PHE A 34 -1.68 43.08 14.13
N PHE A 35 -1.23 43.71 13.04
CA PHE A 35 -1.00 43.00 11.77
C PHE A 35 0.14 41.98 11.87
N VAL A 36 1.22 42.29 12.60
CA VAL A 36 2.33 41.34 12.82
C VAL A 36 1.86 40.11 13.57
N ILE A 37 1.12 40.28 14.68
CA ILE A 37 0.57 39.14 15.44
C ILE A 37 -0.42 38.35 14.58
N LEU A 38 -1.28 39.03 13.83
CA LEU A 38 -2.26 38.39 12.95
C LEU A 38 -1.59 37.54 11.87
N ILE A 39 -0.49 38.02 11.29
CA ILE A 39 0.30 37.29 10.29
C ILE A 39 0.99 36.08 10.93
N ILE A 40 1.64 36.27 12.08
CA ILE A 40 2.33 35.16 12.78
C ILE A 40 1.32 34.08 13.16
N LEU A 41 0.19 34.43 13.77
CA LEU A 41 -0.80 33.44 14.18
C LEU A 41 -1.55 32.85 12.99
N GLY A 42 -1.93 33.67 12.01
CA GLY A 42 -2.78 33.25 10.90
C GLY A 42 -2.02 32.54 9.77
N ALA A 43 -0.98 33.18 9.23
CA ALA A 43 -0.23 32.64 8.09
C ALA A 43 0.59 31.42 8.50
N PHE A 44 1.30 31.46 9.64
CA PHE A 44 2.10 30.31 10.10
C PHE A 44 1.22 29.10 10.43
N THR A 45 0.10 29.30 11.12
CA THR A 45 -0.83 28.19 11.42
C THR A 45 -1.43 27.61 10.15
N THR A 46 -1.79 28.45 9.18
CA THR A 46 -2.35 28.00 7.90
C THR A 46 -1.32 27.22 7.09
N LEU A 47 -0.09 27.72 6.99
CA LEU A 47 1.01 27.00 6.31
C LEU A 47 1.29 25.65 6.97
N ASN A 48 1.34 25.62 8.30
CA ASN A 48 1.55 24.37 9.05
C ASN A 48 0.39 23.39 8.87
N LEU A 49 -0.85 23.88 8.83
CA LEU A 49 -2.02 23.05 8.57
C LEU A 49 -2.00 22.46 7.16
N VAL A 50 -1.67 23.28 6.15
CA VAL A 50 -1.53 22.82 4.76
C VAL A 50 -0.40 21.79 4.64
N LEU A 51 0.75 22.05 5.26
CA LEU A 51 1.87 21.12 5.29
C LEU A 51 1.46 19.80 5.96
N ALA A 52 0.79 19.85 7.11
CA ALA A 52 0.30 18.67 7.81
C ALA A 52 -0.72 17.89 6.97
N ALA A 53 -1.62 18.57 6.26
CA ALA A 53 -2.61 17.94 5.38
C ALA A 53 -1.94 17.25 4.19
N ILE A 54 -0.99 17.92 3.53
CA ILE A 54 -0.21 17.33 2.43
C ILE A 54 0.54 16.09 2.93
N MET A 55 1.23 16.21 4.06
CA MET A 55 1.97 15.10 4.66
C MET A 55 1.04 13.93 5.01
N HIS A 56 -0.14 14.21 5.58
CA HIS A 56 -1.14 13.19 5.87
C HIS A 56 -1.55 12.43 4.59
N THR A 57 -1.88 13.15 3.52
CA THR A 57 -2.25 12.51 2.24
C THR A 57 -1.11 11.70 1.63
N TYR A 58 0.14 12.19 1.76
CA TYR A 58 1.33 11.51 1.27
C TYR A 58 1.58 10.20 2.04
N LEU A 59 1.54 10.24 3.38
CA LEU A 59 1.71 9.06 4.22
C LEU A 59 0.59 8.03 4.04
N GLU A 60 -0.64 8.47 3.82
CA GLU A 60 -1.77 7.57 3.53
C GLU A 60 -1.57 6.83 2.20
N GLN A 61 -1.05 7.51 1.17
CA GLN A 61 -0.71 6.90 -0.11
C GLN A 61 0.44 5.89 0.03
N GLU A 62 1.54 6.27 0.69
CA GLU A 62 2.66 5.35 0.95
C GLU A 62 2.24 4.13 1.79
N GLY A 63 1.39 4.34 2.80
CA GLY A 63 0.88 3.27 3.65
C GLY A 63 0.01 2.28 2.88
N LYS A 64 -0.81 2.75 1.94
CA LYS A 64 -1.59 1.88 1.04
C LYS A 64 -0.68 1.06 0.13
N GLU A 65 0.35 1.66 -0.44
CA GLU A 65 1.32 0.96 -1.29
C GLU A 65 2.07 -0.13 -0.50
N LYS A 66 2.66 0.21 0.66
CA LYS A 66 3.37 -0.75 1.52
C LYS A 66 2.47 -1.93 1.95
N ASN A 67 1.23 -1.66 2.35
CA ASN A 67 0.26 -2.71 2.73
C ASN A 67 -0.18 -3.60 1.56
N THR A 68 -0.17 -3.11 0.32
CA THR A 68 -0.46 -3.96 -0.85
C THR A 68 0.72 -4.88 -1.16
N VAL A 69 1.94 -4.34 -1.17
CA VAL A 69 3.17 -5.09 -1.43
C VAL A 69 3.35 -6.19 -0.38
N ASP A 70 3.17 -5.89 0.91
CA ASP A 70 3.28 -6.89 1.97
C ASP A 70 2.23 -7.99 1.86
N ARG A 71 0.97 -7.66 1.50
CA ARG A 71 -0.07 -8.68 1.28
C ARG A 71 0.26 -9.59 0.10
N ASP A 72 0.80 -9.05 -0.98
CA ASP A 72 1.17 -9.83 -2.16
C ASP A 72 2.37 -10.74 -1.90
N ILE A 73 3.36 -10.26 -1.14
CA ILE A 73 4.49 -11.09 -0.67
C ILE A 73 3.98 -12.24 0.22
N GLN A 74 3.05 -11.96 1.14
CA GLN A 74 2.50 -12.98 2.04
C GLN A 74 1.64 -14.02 1.30
N LYS A 75 0.85 -13.61 0.30
CA LYS A 75 0.11 -14.54 -0.57
C LYS A 75 1.07 -15.46 -1.33
N LYS A 76 2.08 -14.90 -1.99
CA LYS A 76 3.09 -15.70 -2.72
C LYS A 76 3.80 -16.71 -1.82
N LYS A 77 4.13 -16.34 -0.57
CA LYS A 77 4.73 -17.25 0.41
C LYS A 77 3.77 -18.39 0.80
N LYS A 78 2.48 -18.10 1.04
CA LYS A 78 1.47 -19.11 1.37
C LYS A 78 1.24 -20.07 0.20
N ASP A 79 1.15 -19.57 -1.02
CA ASP A 79 0.95 -20.39 -2.22
C ASP A 79 2.16 -21.30 -2.49
N LEU A 80 3.38 -20.77 -2.27
CA LEU A 80 4.60 -21.56 -2.38
C LEU A 80 4.69 -22.63 -1.29
N ALA A 81 4.32 -22.31 -0.05
CA ALA A 81 4.27 -23.28 1.05
C ALA A 81 3.22 -24.37 0.77
N LEU A 82 2.04 -23.99 0.27
CA LEU A 82 0.98 -24.93 -0.12
C LEU A 82 1.44 -25.86 -1.24
N LYS A 83 2.08 -25.34 -2.29
CA LYS A 83 2.67 -26.17 -3.38
C LYS A 83 3.72 -27.15 -2.87
N LYS A 84 4.53 -26.77 -1.87
CA LYS A 84 5.53 -27.66 -1.26
C LYS A 84 4.88 -28.74 -0.39
N MET A 85 3.81 -28.41 0.34
CA MET A 85 3.07 -29.35 1.18
C MET A 85 2.20 -30.31 0.37
N LEU A 86 1.69 -29.89 -0.79
CA LEU A 86 0.90 -30.75 -1.67
C LEU A 86 1.72 -31.85 -2.36
N GLY A 87 3.04 -31.85 -2.23
CA GLY A 87 3.93 -32.79 -2.91
C GLY A 87 3.81 -32.72 -4.44
N PRO A 88 4.67 -33.44 -5.19
CA PRO A 88 4.42 -33.65 -6.61
C PRO A 88 3.09 -34.41 -6.73
N THR A 89 2.06 -33.76 -7.28
CA THR A 89 0.81 -34.45 -7.62
C THR A 89 1.15 -35.61 -8.53
N THR A 90 0.63 -36.77 -8.13
CA THR A 90 0.73 -38.13 -8.67
C THR A 90 0.30 -38.28 -10.13
N SER A 91 0.71 -37.40 -11.06
CA SER A 91 0.43 -37.52 -12.49
C SER A 91 1.60 -38.09 -13.30
N GLU A 92 2.76 -38.35 -12.70
CA GLU A 92 3.90 -39.00 -13.38
C GLU A 92 4.13 -40.48 -13.02
N ILE A 93 3.27 -41.10 -12.20
CA ILE A 93 3.47 -42.51 -11.75
C ILE A 93 2.71 -43.55 -12.62
N ASN A 94 1.93 -43.12 -13.62
CA ASN A 94 1.07 -44.02 -14.41
C ASN A 94 1.50 -44.27 -15.86
N HIS A 95 2.80 -44.13 -16.19
CA HIS A 95 3.30 -44.58 -17.50
C HIS A 95 4.28 -45.76 -17.43
N ASN A 96 4.57 -46.25 -16.23
CA ASN A 96 5.60 -47.27 -15.96
C ASN A 96 5.08 -48.44 -15.10
N THR A 97 3.81 -48.44 -14.69
CA THR A 97 3.21 -49.49 -13.84
C THR A 97 2.27 -50.44 -14.57
N SER A 98 1.92 -50.17 -15.85
CA SER A 98 1.11 -51.09 -16.67
C SER A 98 1.83 -52.40 -17.04
N SER A 99 3.16 -52.49 -16.84
CA SER A 99 3.96 -53.68 -17.17
C SER A 99 4.17 -54.65 -15.99
N LEU A 100 3.79 -54.29 -14.76
CA LEU A 100 4.08 -55.10 -13.56
C LEU A 100 2.86 -55.80 -12.94
N LEU A 101 1.66 -55.61 -13.49
CA LEU A 101 0.43 -56.22 -12.97
C LEU A 101 -0.31 -57.11 -13.98
N ALA A 102 0.30 -57.42 -15.14
CA ALA A 102 -0.25 -58.44 -16.03
C ALA A 102 0.01 -59.84 -15.42
N PRO A 103 -1.03 -60.65 -15.13
CA PRO A 103 -0.82 -62.05 -14.78
C PRO A 103 -0.11 -62.74 -15.94
N ASN A 104 1.02 -63.39 -15.66
CA ASN A 104 1.75 -64.20 -16.63
C ASN A 104 0.93 -65.46 -16.94
N ASN A 105 0.27 -65.49 -18.09
CA ASN A 105 -0.62 -66.58 -18.51
C ASN A 105 0.12 -67.78 -19.15
N ASN A 106 1.43 -67.92 -18.96
CA ASN A 106 2.22 -68.92 -19.69
C ASN A 106 2.48 -70.24 -18.94
N ASP A 107 2.00 -70.42 -17.71
CA ASP A 107 2.31 -71.63 -16.93
C ASP A 107 1.23 -72.72 -16.97
N ILE A 108 0.19 -72.59 -17.81
CA ILE A 108 -0.92 -73.56 -17.93
C ILE A 108 -0.77 -74.60 -19.06
N ASN A 109 0.39 -74.70 -19.73
CA ASN A 109 0.51 -75.61 -20.89
C ASN A 109 1.83 -76.40 -20.99
N SER A 110 2.32 -76.98 -19.90
CA SER A 110 3.31 -78.07 -19.97
C SER A 110 2.90 -79.28 -19.11
N THR A 111 1.80 -79.93 -19.48
CA THR A 111 1.60 -81.36 -19.19
C THR A 111 2.54 -82.15 -20.11
N ASP A 112 3.72 -82.50 -19.60
CA ASP A 112 4.60 -83.50 -20.24
C ASP A 112 4.27 -84.90 -19.67
N PRO A 113 3.77 -85.85 -20.48
CA PRO A 113 3.39 -87.18 -20.01
C PRO A 113 4.56 -88.17 -19.88
N SER A 114 5.83 -87.78 -20.03
CA SER A 114 6.94 -88.75 -20.07
C SER A 114 7.70 -88.99 -18.75
N LYS A 115 7.06 -88.86 -17.58
CA LYS A 115 7.75 -89.11 -16.29
C LYS A 115 6.95 -90.00 -15.33
N PHE A 116 6.57 -91.17 -15.82
CA PHE A 116 6.24 -92.34 -15.00
C PHE A 116 6.92 -93.57 -15.61
N GLU A 117 8.21 -93.71 -15.34
CA GLU A 117 8.95 -94.98 -15.18
C GLU A 117 10.11 -94.74 -14.20
#